data_AF-A0A847BNV3-F1
#
_entry.id   AF-A0A847BNV3-F1
#
_cell.length_a   1.000
_cell.length_b   1.000
_cell.length_c   1.000
_cell.angle_alpha   90.00
_cell.angle_beta   90.00
_cell.angle_gamma   90.00
#
_symmetry.space_group_name_H-M   'P 1'
#
loop_
_entity.id
_entity.type
_entity.pdbx_description
1 polymer ?
#
loop_
_entity_poly.entity_id
_entity_poly.type
_entity_poly.pdbx_seq_one_letter_code
_entity_poly.pdbx_strand_id
1 'polypeptide(L)'
;SWRSGCIIRSSFLEAISQAFSENRNLPNLMLNDYFKEKLCLAQKPWRRILSAAVMAGLPTPAMSSALNYYDGYRSERLPANLLQAQRDYFGSHGYERIDRPRGTLFHTEWSEEECRP
;
A
#
# COMPACT_ATOMS: atom_id res chain seq x y z
N SER A 1 -27.88 0.84 8.45
CA SER A 1 -27.29 0.28 7.22
C SER A 1 -26.97 1.43 6.27
N TRP A 2 -25.78 1.48 5.67
CA TRP A 2 -25.44 2.50 4.65
C TRP A 2 -26.20 2.32 3.31
N ARG A 3 -27.04 1.29 3.20
CA ARG A 3 -27.84 1.03 1.99
C ARG A 3 -29.14 1.83 1.92
N SER A 4 -29.60 2.44 3.01
CA SER A 4 -30.86 3.19 3.05
C SER A 4 -30.66 4.58 3.67
N GLY A 5 -31.00 5.63 2.92
CA GLY A 5 -31.09 7.01 3.43
C GLY A 5 -29.77 7.75 3.67
N CYS A 6 -28.61 7.19 3.28
CA CYS A 6 -27.32 7.89 3.39
C CYS A 6 -26.87 8.53 2.07
N ILE A 7 -26.04 9.59 2.15
CA ILE A 7 -25.55 10.37 1.01
C ILE A 7 -24.74 9.50 0.01
N ILE A 8 -24.02 8.51 0.51
CA ILE A 8 -23.13 7.65 -0.30
C ILE A 8 -23.84 6.40 -0.87
N ARG A 9 -25.18 6.35 -0.81
CA ARG A 9 -25.96 5.20 -1.27
C ARG A 9 -25.67 4.92 -2.75
N SER A 10 -25.27 3.68 -3.05
CA SER A 10 -24.96 3.21 -4.39
C SER A 10 -25.10 1.69 -4.49
N SER A 11 -25.30 1.16 -5.70
CA SER A 11 -25.23 -0.29 -5.97
C SER A 11 -23.87 -0.89 -5.61
N PHE A 12 -22.81 -0.07 -5.57
CA PHE A 12 -21.48 -0.48 -5.10
C PHE A 12 -21.50 -0.98 -3.64
N LEU A 13 -22.35 -0.42 -2.78
CA LEU A 13 -22.46 -0.87 -1.37
C LEU A 13 -23.08 -2.27 -1.24
N GLU A 14 -23.85 -2.72 -2.23
CA GLU A 14 -24.38 -4.09 -2.26
C GLU A 14 -23.27 -5.09 -2.51
N ALA A 15 -22.34 -4.80 -3.43
CA ALA A 15 -21.17 -5.63 -3.67
C ALA A 15 -20.27 -5.75 -2.42
N ILE A 16 -20.11 -4.66 -1.66
CA ILE A 16 -19.37 -4.69 -0.38
C ILE A 16 -20.09 -5.59 0.63
N SER A 17 -21.41 -5.42 0.76
CA SER A 17 -22.21 -6.26 1.66
C SER A 17 -22.09 -7.73 1.29
N GLN A 18 -22.16 -8.05 0.00
CA GLN A 18 -22.05 -9.41 -0.52
C GLN A 18 -20.68 -10.02 -0.20
N ALA A 19 -19.59 -9.30 -0.42
CA ALA A 19 -18.24 -9.77 -0.11
C ALA A 19 -18.06 -10.16 1.37
N PHE A 20 -18.62 -9.38 2.30
CA PHE A 20 -18.58 -9.71 3.74
C PHE A 20 -19.62 -10.75 4.16
N SER A 21 -20.72 -10.92 3.41
CA SER A 21 -21.65 -12.03 3.59
C SER A 21 -21.02 -13.36 3.22
N GLU A 22 -20.19 -13.39 2.17
CA GLU A 22 -19.43 -14.56 1.72
C GLU A 22 -18.26 -14.89 2.66
N ASN A 23 -17.50 -13.88 3.09
CA ASN A 23 -16.40 -14.04 4.02
C ASN A 23 -16.38 -12.90 5.06
N ARG A 24 -16.88 -13.20 6.27
CA ARG A 24 -16.90 -12.23 7.38
C ARG A 24 -15.51 -11.86 7.89
N ASN A 25 -14.50 -12.70 7.65
CA ASN A 25 -13.12 -12.48 8.09
C ASN A 25 -12.24 -11.92 6.97
N LEU A 26 -12.84 -11.39 5.89
CA LEU A 26 -12.10 -10.80 4.77
C LEU A 26 -11.25 -9.61 5.27
N PRO A 27 -9.90 -9.69 5.21
CA PRO A 27 -9.05 -8.67 5.81
C PRO A 27 -8.97 -7.40 4.95
N ASN A 28 -9.27 -7.50 3.65
CA ASN A 28 -9.29 -6.37 2.72
C ASN A 28 -10.21 -6.67 1.53
N LEU A 29 -11.02 -5.69 1.11
CA LEU A 29 -11.94 -5.83 -0.03
C LEU A 29 -11.24 -6.14 -1.35
N MET A 30 -9.99 -5.67 -1.53
CA MET A 30 -9.21 -5.95 -2.75
C MET A 30 -8.91 -7.43 -2.95
N LEU A 31 -9.08 -8.27 -1.92
CA LEU A 31 -8.86 -9.71 -1.98
C LEU A 31 -10.13 -10.50 -2.35
N ASN A 32 -11.30 -9.88 -2.34
CA ASN A 32 -12.52 -10.50 -2.86
C ASN A 32 -12.50 -10.49 -4.39
N ASP A 33 -12.94 -11.59 -5.02
CA ASP A 33 -12.79 -11.82 -6.46
C ASP A 33 -13.46 -10.74 -7.32
N TYR A 34 -14.64 -10.27 -6.93
CA TYR A 34 -15.34 -9.20 -7.65
C TYR A 34 -14.49 -7.92 -7.70
N PHE A 35 -14.00 -7.45 -6.55
CA PHE A 35 -13.21 -6.21 -6.49
C PHE A 35 -11.84 -6.37 -7.15
N LYS A 36 -11.21 -7.54 -6.98
CA LYS A 36 -9.94 -7.87 -7.63
C LYS A 36 -10.08 -7.80 -9.15
N GLU A 37 -11.13 -8.39 -9.72
CA GLU A 37 -11.41 -8.32 -11.16
C GLU A 37 -11.56 -6.87 -11.64
N LYS A 38 -12.40 -6.07 -10.95
CA LYS A 38 -12.60 -4.67 -11.31
C LYS A 38 -11.31 -3.86 -11.27
N LEU A 39 -10.46 -4.06 -10.25
CA LEU A 39 -9.15 -3.40 -10.15
C LEU A 39 -8.19 -3.85 -11.26
N CYS A 40 -8.15 -5.15 -11.57
CA CYS A 40 -7.33 -5.70 -12.64
C CYS A 40 -7.70 -5.12 -14.01
N LEU A 41 -8.99 -4.91 -14.28
CA LEU A 41 -9.48 -4.27 -15.50
C LEU A 41 -9.20 -2.75 -15.51
N ALA A 42 -9.39 -2.07 -14.38
CA ALA A 42 -9.30 -0.62 -14.30
C ALA A 42 -7.86 -0.07 -14.26
N GLN A 43 -6.89 -0.83 -13.74
CA GLN A 43 -5.55 -0.28 -13.43
C GLN A 43 -4.82 0.34 -14.64
N LYS A 44 -4.96 -0.21 -15.86
CA LYS A 44 -4.29 0.33 -17.05
C LYS A 44 -4.92 1.65 -17.51
N PRO A 45 -6.24 1.74 -17.75
CA PRO A 45 -6.92 3.01 -17.99
C PRO A 45 -6.69 4.05 -16.88
N TRP A 46 -6.73 3.64 -15.62
CA TRP A 46 -6.53 4.53 -14.48
C TRP A 46 -5.16 5.23 -14.55
N ARG A 47 -4.09 4.49 -14.83
CA ARG A 47 -2.73 5.05 -15.02
C ARG A 47 -2.66 6.02 -16.20
N ARG A 48 -3.33 5.71 -17.32
CA ARG A 48 -3.35 6.59 -18.50
C ARG A 48 -3.97 7.95 -18.18
N ILE A 49 -5.13 7.94 -17.52
CA ILE A 49 -5.82 9.17 -17.12
C ILE A 49 -4.95 9.96 -16.13
N LEU A 50 -4.37 9.28 -15.13
CA LEU A 50 -3.56 9.94 -14.13
C LEU A 50 -2.29 10.57 -14.74
N SER A 51 -1.62 9.85 -15.64
CA SER A 51 -0.44 10.37 -16.35
C SER A 51 -0.79 11.60 -17.18
N ALA A 52 -1.91 11.57 -17.93
CA ALA A 52 -2.35 12.74 -18.70
C ALA A 52 -2.67 13.94 -17.80
N ALA A 53 -3.34 13.71 -16.67
CA ALA A 53 -3.66 14.76 -15.69
C ALA A 53 -2.38 15.40 -15.11
N VAL A 54 -1.38 14.58 -14.74
CA VAL A 54 -0.10 15.07 -14.23
C VAL A 54 0.64 15.89 -15.29
N MET A 55 0.72 15.39 -16.53
CA MET A 55 1.37 16.13 -17.63
C MET A 55 0.67 17.45 -17.96
N ALA A 56 -0.65 17.53 -17.73
CA ALA A 56 -1.44 18.75 -17.90
C ALA A 56 -1.41 19.68 -16.67
N GLY A 57 -0.70 19.32 -15.59
CA GLY A 57 -0.65 20.11 -14.36
C GLY A 57 -1.97 20.11 -13.56
N LEU A 58 -2.83 19.10 -13.75
CA LEU A 58 -4.12 19.00 -13.06
C LEU A 58 -3.97 18.27 -11.72
N PRO A 59 -4.48 18.85 -10.61
CA PRO A 59 -4.39 18.22 -9.30
C PRO A 59 -5.30 16.99 -9.21
N THR A 60 -4.74 15.84 -8.83
CA THR A 60 -5.47 14.56 -8.71
C THR A 60 -5.20 13.84 -7.38
N PRO A 61 -5.36 14.50 -6.21
CA PRO A 61 -4.90 13.97 -4.92
C PRO A 61 -5.53 12.62 -4.56
N ALA A 62 -6.85 12.47 -4.71
CA ALA A 62 -7.55 11.24 -4.38
C ALA A 62 -7.15 10.07 -5.32
N MET A 63 -7.10 10.32 -6.63
CA MET A 63 -6.73 9.29 -7.61
C MET A 63 -5.26 8.88 -7.48
N SER A 64 -4.36 9.84 -7.25
CA SER A 64 -2.94 9.58 -7.04
C SER A 64 -2.70 8.77 -5.78
N SER A 65 -3.32 9.18 -4.66
CA SER A 65 -3.21 8.47 -3.39
C SER A 65 -3.76 7.05 -3.47
N ALA A 66 -4.93 6.87 -4.08
CA ALA A 66 -5.53 5.55 -4.24
C ALA A 66 -4.68 4.61 -5.12
N LEU A 67 -4.06 5.12 -6.19
CA LEU A 67 -3.18 4.31 -7.04
C LEU A 67 -1.90 3.92 -6.30
N ASN A 68 -1.31 4.87 -5.57
CA ASN A 68 -0.13 4.62 -4.74
C ASN A 68 -0.42 3.58 -3.65
N TYR A 69 -1.59 3.64 -3.01
CA TYR A 69 -2.02 2.61 -2.05
C TYR A 69 -2.18 1.25 -2.72
N TYR A 70 -2.85 1.18 -3.88
CA TYR A 70 -3.03 -0.07 -4.62
C TYR A 70 -1.68 -0.71 -4.98
N ASP A 71 -0.73 0.08 -5.50
CA ASP A 71 0.62 -0.38 -5.84
C ASP A 71 1.44 -0.75 -4.62
N GLY A 72 1.31 0.01 -3.53
CA GLY A 72 1.97 -0.29 -2.27
C GLY A 72 1.49 -1.60 -1.67
N TYR A 73 0.18 -1.80 -1.61
CA TYR A 73 -0.43 -2.99 -0.98
C TYR A 73 -0.11 -4.29 -1.71
N ARG A 74 -0.02 -4.27 -3.04
CA ARG A 74 0.30 -5.47 -3.85
C ARG A 74 1.81 -5.74 -4.00
N SER A 75 2.65 -4.88 -3.44
CA SER A 75 4.11 -5.04 -3.51
C SER A 75 4.60 -5.85 -2.31
N GLU A 76 5.14 -7.04 -2.56
CA GLU A 76 5.75 -7.87 -1.51
C GLU A 76 6.91 -7.14 -0.82
N ARG A 77 7.66 -6.33 -1.58
CA ARG A 77 8.79 -5.54 -1.10
C ARG A 77 8.57 -4.07 -1.38
N LEU A 78 8.61 -3.27 -0.32
CA LEU A 78 8.56 -1.82 -0.37
C LEU A 78 9.92 -1.24 0.02
N PRO A 79 10.22 0.02 -0.39
CA PRO A 79 11.45 0.70 -0.01
C PRO A 79 11.54 1.05 1.49
N ALA A 80 10.63 0.51 2.33
CA ALA A 80 10.65 0.67 3.78
C ALA A 80 11.93 0.07 4.42
N ASN A 81 12.64 -0.82 3.73
CA ASN A 81 13.96 -1.30 4.15
C ASN A 81 14.99 -0.15 4.24
N LEU A 82 14.95 0.82 3.32
CA LEU A 82 15.82 1.99 3.38
C LEU A 82 15.46 2.87 4.58
N LEU A 83 14.17 3.01 4.89
CA LEU A 83 13.72 3.72 6.09
C LEU A 83 14.22 3.05 7.37
N GLN A 84 14.20 1.71 7.44
CA GLN A 84 14.78 0.98 8.58
C GLN A 84 16.29 1.21 8.68
N ALA A 85 17.02 1.16 7.56
CA ALA A 85 18.45 1.47 7.54
C ALA A 85 18.75 2.90 8.01
N GLN A 86 17.96 3.90 7.58
CA GLN A 86 18.10 5.29 8.04
C GLN A 86 17.87 5.42 9.55
N ARG A 87 16.84 4.76 10.09
CA ARG A 87 16.56 4.79 11.54
C ARG A 87 17.66 4.13 12.35
N ASP A 88 18.21 3.03 11.84
CA ASP A 88 19.33 2.36 12.48
C ASP A 88 20.62 3.20 12.42
N TYR A 89 20.90 3.82 11.27
CA TYR A 89 22.04 4.71 11.07
C TYR A 89 22.04 5.90 12.04
N PHE A 90 20.94 6.66 12.09
CA PHE A 90 20.93 7.93 12.85
C PHE A 90 20.56 7.76 14.34
N GLY A 91 20.14 6.58 14.78
CA GLY A 91 19.65 6.42 16.15
C GLY A 91 19.62 5.00 16.70
N SER A 92 20.39 4.08 16.11
CA SER A 92 20.57 2.71 16.60
C SER A 92 19.26 1.99 16.93
N HIS A 93 18.21 2.24 16.14
CA HIS A 93 16.88 1.67 16.34
C HIS A 93 16.81 0.18 16.04
N GLY A 94 17.81 -0.38 15.37
CA GLY A 94 17.83 -1.73 14.85
C GLY A 94 16.87 -1.95 13.67
N TYR A 95 17.01 -3.09 13.02
CA TYR A 95 16.12 -3.56 11.95
C TYR A 95 16.04 -5.09 11.92
N GLU A 96 15.00 -5.62 11.29
CA GLU A 96 14.87 -7.06 11.04
C GLU A 96 15.37 -7.41 9.64
N ARG A 97 15.94 -8.62 9.49
CA ARG A 97 16.41 -9.15 8.23
C ARG A 97 15.48 -10.23 7.69
N ILE A 98 15.32 -10.26 6.37
CA ILE A 98 14.45 -11.23 5.67
C ILE A 98 15.01 -12.65 5.62
N ASP A 99 16.31 -12.83 5.83
CA ASP A 99 16.99 -14.14 5.86
C ASP A 99 17.07 -14.73 7.27
N ARG A 100 16.39 -14.10 8.25
CA ARG A 100 16.45 -14.46 9.66
C ARG A 100 15.03 -14.62 10.23
N PRO A 101 14.87 -15.38 11.33
CA PRO A 101 13.58 -15.49 12.00
C PRO A 101 13.02 -14.12 12.37
N ARG A 102 11.73 -13.91 12.08
CA ARG A 102 11.02 -12.67 12.39
C ARG A 102 11.11 -12.34 13.88
N GLY A 103 11.29 -11.07 14.21
CA GLY A 103 11.54 -10.58 15.56
C GLY A 103 13.01 -10.59 15.98
N THR A 104 13.94 -11.08 15.14
CA THR A 104 15.37 -10.94 15.40
C THR A 104 15.84 -9.53 15.00
N LEU A 105 16.25 -8.73 15.97
CA LEU A 105 16.73 -7.36 15.76
C LEU A 105 18.25 -7.34 15.52
N PHE A 106 18.67 -6.58 14.51
CA PHE A 106 20.07 -6.35 14.16
C PHE A 106 20.36 -4.85 14.25
N HIS A 107 21.52 -4.50 14.78
CA HIS A 107 22.10 -3.17 14.65
C HIS A 107 23.34 -3.28 13.76
N THR A 108 23.58 -2.29 12.92
CA THR A 108 24.81 -2.18 12.13
C THR A 108 25.55 -0.92 12.54
N GLU A 109 26.85 -1.04 12.79
CA GLU A 109 27.72 0.13 12.91
C GLU A 109 27.99 0.64 11.49
N TRP A 110 27.27 1.69 11.10
CA TRP A 110 27.28 2.20 9.73
C TRP A 110 28.41 3.17 9.43
N SER A 111 28.88 3.90 10.45
CA SER A 111 30.02 4.79 10.32
C SER A 111 31.30 3.98 10.49
N GLU A 112 32.08 3.88 9.43
CA GLU A 112 33.50 3.62 9.59
C GLU A 112 34.09 4.86 10.28
N GLU A 113 34.42 4.78 11.57
CA GLU A 113 35.59 5.53 12.02
C GLU A 113 36.74 4.96 11.20
N GLU A 114 37.17 5.73 10.19
CA GLU A 114 38.29 5.44 9.31
C GLU A 114 39.38 4.72 10.10
N CYS A 115 39.84 3.58 9.57
CA CYS A 115 41.17 3.07 9.89
C CYS A 115 42.16 4.16 9.50
N ARG A 116 42.42 5.09 10.43
CA ARG A 116 43.46 6.10 10.30
C ARG A 116 44.78 5.34 10.19
N PRO A 117 45.64 5.65 9.21
CA PRO A 117 46.95 5.02 9.10
C PRO A 117 47.79 5.24 10.37
#